data_AF-L0PFF0-F1
#
_entry.id   AF-L0PFF0-F1
#
_cell.length_a   1.000
_cell.length_b   1.000
_cell.length_c   1.000
_cell.angle_alpha   90.00
_cell.angle_beta   90.00
_cell.angle_gamma   90.00
#
_symmetry.space_group_name_H-M   'P 1'
#
loop_
_entity.id
_entity.type
_entity.pdbx_description
1 polymer ?
#
loop_
_entity_poly.entity_id
_entity_poly.type
_entity_poly.pdbx_seq_one_letter_code
_entity_poly.pdbx_strand_id
1 'polypeptide(L)'
;MCLRDKQPPLHSSALSPTVVHFLSKIYGNLTTHPAESLDWLNVLIAQIMMQFRSNRMFKEALLVYMDGILNGRSKPSFLGYIKVVGVNLGEDFPICSNCRIISRTDMSNCLDAVMDVNFIDEITLSIETQFMLNYPKYEFAVLPIALSLSIIRFSGTLSISLIPCENQSDITNIAAFVFSFSPDFRLDMNVHSLVGARSKLQDIPKISQFLEFRIRNWFIEKCVKPHFQRINIPNIWSTKVNQTNECEQIFVQAIENIKDSFSETNKTTNTKSKIHIEKN
;
A
#
# COMPACT_ATOMS: atom_id res chain seq x y z
N MET A 1 -37.64 8.88 20.29
CA MET A 1 -36.74 8.85 21.47
C MET A 1 -35.43 8.26 20.97
N CYS A 2 -34.46 9.10 20.63
CA CYS A 2 -33.23 8.71 19.93
C CYS A 2 -32.28 7.97 20.87
N LEU A 3 -31.88 6.76 20.49
CA LEU A 3 -30.78 6.02 21.09
C LEU A 3 -29.47 6.68 20.63
N ARG A 4 -28.77 7.34 21.55
CA ARG A 4 -27.38 7.78 21.31
C ARG A 4 -26.47 6.58 21.45
N ASP A 5 -25.78 6.23 20.38
CA ASP A 5 -24.65 5.32 20.39
C ASP A 5 -23.56 5.86 21.33
N LYS A 6 -23.20 5.07 22.34
CA LYS A 6 -22.08 5.36 23.24
C LYS A 6 -20.79 4.91 22.55
N GLN A 7 -19.94 5.86 22.18
CA GLN A 7 -18.54 5.60 21.83
C GLN A 7 -17.82 4.89 22.99
N PRO A 8 -16.96 3.90 22.71
CA PRO A 8 -16.13 3.26 23.75
C PRO A 8 -15.06 4.23 24.28
N PRO A 9 -14.61 4.08 25.54
CA PRO A 9 -13.67 5.01 26.16
C PRO A 9 -12.27 4.85 25.55
N LEU A 10 -11.67 5.97 25.12
CA LEU A 10 -10.25 6.04 24.74
C LEU A 10 -9.40 5.77 26.00
N HIS A 11 -8.70 4.64 26.04
CA HIS A 11 -7.50 4.50 26.86
C HIS A 11 -6.41 5.41 26.26
N SER A 12 -6.36 6.68 26.69
CA SER A 12 -5.29 7.59 26.32
C SER A 12 -4.03 7.22 27.11
N SER A 13 -3.04 6.60 26.46
CA SER A 13 -1.67 6.71 26.95
C SER A 13 -1.31 8.21 26.96
N ALA A 14 -0.81 8.71 28.09
CA ALA A 14 -0.52 10.13 28.23
C ALA A 14 0.62 10.52 27.27
N LEU A 15 0.36 11.51 26.41
CA LEU A 15 1.37 12.11 25.54
C LEU A 15 2.54 12.64 26.38
N SER A 16 3.75 12.51 25.84
CA SER A 16 4.94 13.09 26.48
C SER A 16 4.82 14.62 26.63
N PRO A 17 5.37 15.21 27.71
CA PRO A 17 5.30 16.65 27.94
C PRO A 17 5.93 17.46 26.81
N THR A 18 6.97 16.94 26.15
CA THR A 18 7.60 17.56 24.99
C THR A 18 6.63 17.65 23.81
N VAL A 19 5.85 16.59 23.59
CA VAL A 19 4.86 16.52 22.51
C VAL A 19 3.72 17.48 22.76
N VAL A 20 3.18 17.46 23.99
CA VAL A 20 2.14 18.40 24.42
C VAL A 20 2.61 19.86 24.24
N HIS A 21 3.86 20.16 24.61
CA HIS A 21 4.42 21.49 24.47
C HIS A 21 4.46 21.95 23.01
N PHE A 22 5.04 21.20 22.07
CA PHE A 22 5.10 21.67 20.68
C PHE A 22 3.71 21.72 20.02
N LEU A 23 2.82 20.78 20.34
CA LEU A 23 1.44 20.79 19.83
C LEU A 23 0.68 22.02 20.29
N SER A 24 0.86 22.44 21.55
CA SER A 24 0.27 23.67 22.07
C SER A 24 0.79 24.91 21.33
N LYS A 25 2.03 24.88 20.84
CA LYS A 25 2.61 25.98 20.06
C LYS A 25 2.10 26.05 18.63
N ILE A 26 1.86 24.89 17.99
CA ILE A 26 1.40 24.82 16.60
C ILE A 26 -0.12 25.01 16.50
N TYR A 27 -0.88 24.26 17.30
CA TYR A 27 -2.32 24.14 17.16
C TYR A 27 -3.12 24.73 18.32
N GLY A 28 -2.46 25.13 19.42
CA GLY A 28 -3.11 25.57 20.66
C GLY A 28 -3.77 24.41 21.40
N ASN A 29 -4.83 23.84 20.82
CA ASN A 29 -5.53 22.66 21.33
C ASN A 29 -5.84 21.67 20.18
N LEU A 30 -5.21 20.49 20.26
CA LEU A 30 -5.35 19.41 19.30
C LEU A 30 -6.81 18.93 19.15
N THR A 31 -7.56 18.88 20.25
CA THR A 31 -8.93 18.31 20.26
C THR A 31 -9.95 19.20 19.55
N THR A 32 -9.67 20.49 19.42
CA THR A 32 -10.55 21.47 18.78
C THR A 32 -10.06 21.90 17.41
N HIS A 33 -8.90 21.41 16.97
CA HIS A 33 -8.36 21.79 15.67
C HIS A 33 -9.22 21.18 14.55
N PRO A 34 -9.70 21.99 13.58
CA PRO A 34 -10.48 21.47 12.47
C PRO A 34 -9.64 20.57 11.57
N ALA A 35 -10.31 19.71 10.81
CA ALA A 35 -9.62 18.88 9.84
C ALA A 35 -9.14 19.72 8.64
N GLU A 36 -7.96 19.39 8.11
CA GLU A 36 -7.37 20.08 6.96
C GLU A 36 -7.83 19.46 5.63
N SER A 37 -7.92 20.27 4.57
CA SER A 37 -8.40 19.82 3.25
C SER A 37 -7.37 19.04 2.44
N LEU A 38 -6.07 19.32 2.61
CA LEU A 38 -4.95 18.75 1.84
C LEU A 38 -4.94 19.06 0.32
N ASP A 39 -5.59 20.13 -0.13
CA ASP A 39 -5.69 20.44 -1.58
C ASP A 39 -4.32 20.61 -2.26
N TRP A 40 -3.38 21.26 -1.57
CA TRP A 40 -2.01 21.43 -2.09
C TRP A 40 -1.30 20.07 -2.29
N LEU A 41 -1.52 19.11 -1.38
CA LEU A 41 -0.94 17.78 -1.46
C LEU A 41 -1.54 17.00 -2.63
N ASN A 42 -2.86 17.13 -2.84
CA ASN A 42 -3.55 16.51 -3.97
C ASN A 42 -2.95 16.95 -5.31
N VAL A 43 -2.62 18.24 -5.47
CA VAL A 43 -1.95 18.76 -6.68
C VAL A 43 -0.56 18.16 -6.86
N LEU A 44 0.25 18.06 -5.80
CA LEU A 44 1.59 17.48 -5.89
C LEU A 44 1.57 15.98 -6.18
N ILE A 45 0.64 15.24 -5.56
CA ILE A 45 0.43 13.82 -5.87
C ILE A 45 0.03 13.66 -7.33
N ALA A 46 -0.89 14.48 -7.83
CA ALA A 46 -1.29 14.45 -9.24
C ALA A 46 -0.10 14.72 -10.17
N GLN A 47 0.72 15.72 -9.88
CA GLN A 47 1.92 16.04 -10.65
C GLN A 47 2.90 14.86 -10.71
N ILE A 48 3.14 14.17 -9.59
CA ILE A 48 4.03 13.00 -9.55
C ILE A 48 3.39 11.82 -10.30
N MET A 49 2.09 11.59 -10.14
CA MET A 49 1.38 10.51 -10.85
C MET A 49 1.42 10.70 -12.36
N MET A 50 1.35 11.92 -12.87
CA MET A 50 1.54 12.20 -14.29
C MET A 50 2.92 11.76 -14.79
N GLN A 51 3.97 11.90 -13.97
CA GLN A 51 5.30 11.42 -14.32
C GLN A 51 5.34 9.88 -14.35
N PHE A 52 4.72 9.21 -13.38
CA PHE A 52 4.65 7.74 -13.38
C PHE A 52 3.83 7.19 -14.57
N ARG A 53 2.78 7.89 -15.00
CA ARG A 53 1.97 7.54 -16.17
C ARG A 53 2.73 7.60 -17.49
N SER A 54 3.69 8.50 -17.63
CA SER A 54 4.52 8.61 -18.84
C SER A 54 5.81 7.78 -18.76
N ASN A 55 6.22 7.34 -17.57
CA ASN A 55 7.47 6.62 -17.37
C ASN A 55 7.37 5.13 -17.75
N ARG A 56 8.01 4.76 -18.87
CA ARG A 56 8.06 3.36 -19.36
C ARG A 56 8.75 2.41 -18.37
N MET A 57 9.88 2.83 -17.78
CA MET A 57 10.65 1.99 -16.85
C MET A 57 9.84 1.65 -15.60
N PHE A 58 9.10 2.63 -15.09
CA PHE A 58 8.17 2.41 -13.98
C PHE A 58 7.09 1.39 -14.35
N LYS A 59 6.46 1.52 -15.52
CA LYS A 59 5.45 0.56 -15.99
C LYS A 59 6.02 -0.85 -16.12
N GLU A 60 7.20 -1.01 -16.72
CA GLU A 60 7.85 -2.32 -16.86
C GLU A 60 8.17 -2.97 -15.50
N ALA A 61 8.70 -2.17 -14.56
CA ALA A 61 8.92 -2.61 -13.20
C ALA A 61 7.61 -3.03 -12.50
N LEU A 62 6.53 -2.30 -12.74
CA LEU A 62 5.21 -2.60 -12.19
C LEU A 62 4.64 -3.91 -12.75
N LEU A 63 4.81 -4.19 -14.04
CA LEU A 63 4.39 -5.45 -14.66
C LEU A 63 5.06 -6.66 -13.96
N VAL A 64 6.38 -6.62 -13.83
CA VAL A 64 7.16 -7.68 -13.15
C VAL A 64 6.76 -7.82 -11.68
N TYR A 65 6.51 -6.70 -11.01
CA TYR A 65 6.08 -6.70 -9.61
C TYR A 65 4.68 -7.32 -9.45
N MET A 66 3.74 -6.97 -10.32
CA MET A 66 2.39 -7.50 -10.32
C MET A 66 2.35 -8.99 -10.71
N ASP A 67 3.21 -9.45 -11.61
CA ASP A 67 3.42 -10.89 -11.87
C ASP A 67 3.76 -11.64 -10.58
N GLY A 68 4.69 -11.09 -9.79
CA GLY A 68 5.10 -11.66 -8.51
C GLY A 68 3.95 -11.76 -7.52
N ILE A 69 3.13 -10.70 -7.41
CA ILE A 69 1.96 -10.67 -6.51
C ILE A 69 0.91 -11.71 -6.96
N LEU A 70 0.52 -11.69 -8.23
CA LEU A 70 -0.56 -12.52 -8.74
C LEU A 70 -0.23 -14.01 -8.67
N ASN A 71 1.01 -14.40 -8.93
CA ASN A 71 1.43 -15.79 -8.80
C ASN A 71 1.63 -16.20 -7.33
N GLY A 72 2.32 -15.38 -6.52
CA GLY A 72 2.55 -15.60 -5.07
C GLY A 72 2.97 -17.03 -4.69
N ARG A 73 2.68 -17.45 -3.44
CA ARG A 73 3.12 -18.76 -2.91
C ARG A 73 2.18 -19.93 -3.21
N SER A 74 0.88 -19.67 -3.32
CA SER A 74 -0.14 -20.70 -3.50
C SER A 74 -1.05 -20.29 -4.64
N LYS A 75 -1.09 -21.06 -5.71
CA LYS A 75 -1.93 -20.80 -6.89
C LYS A 75 -2.80 -22.02 -7.15
N PRO A 76 -4.08 -21.87 -7.52
CA PRO A 76 -4.91 -23.00 -7.87
C PRO A 76 -4.30 -23.83 -9.00
N SER A 77 -4.44 -25.15 -8.93
CA SER A 77 -3.87 -26.08 -9.91
C SER A 77 -4.50 -25.97 -11.30
N PHE A 78 -5.71 -25.41 -11.40
CA PHE A 78 -6.39 -25.16 -12.67
C PHE A 78 -5.87 -23.93 -13.41
N LEU A 79 -5.02 -23.11 -12.78
CA LEU A 79 -4.50 -21.88 -13.37
C LEU A 79 -3.02 -22.06 -13.65
N GLY A 80 -2.57 -21.71 -14.86
CA GLY A 80 -1.18 -21.68 -15.27
C GLY A 80 -0.45 -20.48 -14.70
N TYR A 81 0.69 -20.13 -15.29
CA TYR A 81 1.38 -18.89 -14.93
C TYR A 81 0.52 -17.68 -15.31
N ILE A 82 0.46 -16.68 -14.44
CA ILE A 82 -0.27 -15.43 -14.67
C ILE A 82 0.77 -14.39 -15.12
N LYS A 83 0.66 -13.92 -16.36
CA LYS A 83 1.54 -12.91 -16.92
C LYS A 83 0.76 -11.61 -17.12
N VAL A 84 1.22 -10.53 -16.54
CA VAL A 84 0.71 -9.18 -16.71
C VAL A 84 1.42 -8.57 -17.91
N VAL A 85 0.69 -8.40 -19.00
CA VAL A 85 1.22 -7.95 -20.29
C VAL A 85 1.11 -6.44 -20.50
N GLY A 86 0.25 -5.78 -19.73
CA GLY A 86 0.01 -4.36 -19.87
C GLY A 86 -0.61 -3.75 -18.61
N VAL A 87 -0.38 -2.45 -18.44
CA VAL A 87 -0.95 -1.66 -17.36
C VAL A 87 -1.41 -0.31 -17.88
N ASN A 88 -2.63 0.07 -17.50
CA ASN A 88 -3.15 1.42 -17.60
C ASN A 88 -3.36 1.97 -16.18
N LEU A 89 -2.87 3.17 -15.90
CA LEU A 89 -2.93 3.80 -14.58
C LEU A 89 -4.05 4.85 -14.48
N GLY A 90 -5.01 4.81 -15.41
CA GLY A 90 -6.15 5.71 -15.47
C GLY A 90 -5.80 7.16 -15.82
N GLU A 91 -6.75 8.07 -15.62
CA GLU A 91 -6.65 9.50 -15.93
C GLU A 91 -6.94 10.40 -14.72
N ASP A 92 -7.72 9.95 -13.74
CA ASP A 92 -8.08 10.69 -12.53
C ASP A 92 -7.06 10.51 -11.40
N PHE A 93 -7.20 11.27 -10.31
CA PHE A 93 -6.20 11.31 -9.24
C PHE A 93 -6.81 10.98 -7.87
N PRO A 94 -6.03 10.38 -6.95
CA PRO A 94 -6.48 10.14 -5.59
C PRO A 94 -6.63 11.47 -4.85
N ILE A 95 -7.72 11.61 -4.12
CA ILE A 95 -8.02 12.77 -3.29
C ILE A 95 -7.81 12.40 -1.84
N CYS A 96 -6.90 13.11 -1.18
CA CYS A 96 -6.71 13.10 0.26
C CYS A 96 -7.50 14.26 0.88
N SER A 97 -8.19 14.01 1.98
CA SER A 97 -9.00 15.01 2.67
C SER A 97 -9.14 14.72 4.16
N ASN A 98 -9.76 15.62 4.91
CA ASN A 98 -10.14 15.41 6.30
C ASN A 98 -8.94 15.01 7.20
N CYS A 99 -7.80 15.66 6.99
CA CYS A 99 -6.58 15.34 7.73
C CYS A 99 -6.66 15.82 9.17
N ARG A 100 -6.29 14.95 10.11
CA ARG A 100 -6.31 15.22 11.55
C ARG A 100 -5.07 14.62 12.19
N ILE A 101 -4.50 15.33 13.16
CA ILE A 101 -3.40 14.81 13.96
C ILE A 101 -3.98 14.09 15.19
N ILE A 102 -3.57 12.84 15.39
CA ILE A 102 -3.96 12.03 16.56
C ILE A 102 -2.72 11.56 17.32
N SER A 103 -2.89 11.36 18.63
CA SER A 103 -1.89 10.71 19.47
C SER A 103 -1.86 9.21 19.19
N ARG A 104 -0.66 8.65 19.00
CA ARG A 104 -0.52 7.21 18.84
C ARG A 104 -0.63 6.50 20.20
N THR A 105 -1.30 5.35 20.22
CA THR A 105 -1.55 4.60 21.47
C THR A 105 -0.34 3.82 21.98
N ASP A 106 0.52 3.32 21.08
CA ASP A 106 1.67 2.46 21.41
C ASP A 106 2.96 3.25 21.75
N MET A 107 3.11 4.48 21.25
CA MET A 107 4.30 5.32 21.37
C MET A 107 3.91 6.76 21.72
N SER A 108 4.06 7.13 23.00
CA SER A 108 3.65 8.45 23.54
C SER A 108 4.40 9.67 22.97
N ASN A 109 5.50 9.42 22.24
CA ASN A 109 6.29 10.43 21.54
C ASN A 109 5.91 10.58 20.05
N CYS A 110 5.03 9.72 19.52
CA CYS A 110 4.69 9.69 18.11
C CYS A 110 3.26 10.20 17.88
N LEU A 111 3.10 10.92 16.76
CA LEU A 111 1.83 11.41 16.29
C LEU A 111 1.53 10.80 14.92
N ASP A 112 0.25 10.51 14.71
CA ASP A 112 -0.25 10.08 13.41
C ASP A 112 -1.03 11.22 12.76
N ALA A 113 -0.71 11.49 11.50
CA ALA A 113 -1.60 12.22 10.60
C ALA A 113 -2.56 11.21 9.97
N VAL A 114 -3.85 11.37 10.24
CA VAL A 114 -4.92 10.50 9.73
C VAL A 114 -5.75 11.28 8.74
N MET A 115 -5.94 10.73 7.55
CA MET A 115 -6.67 11.36 6.45
C MET A 115 -7.49 10.35 5.67
N ASP A 116 -8.55 10.82 5.03
CA ASP A 116 -9.37 10.00 4.14
C ASP A 116 -8.81 10.08 2.72
N VAL A 117 -8.60 8.91 2.11
CA VAL A 117 -8.16 8.75 0.73
C VAL A 117 -9.30 8.20 -0.09
N ASN A 118 -9.62 8.83 -1.22
CA ASN A 118 -10.61 8.35 -2.16
C ASN A 118 -10.08 8.47 -3.59
N PHE A 119 -10.14 7.38 -4.33
CA PHE A 119 -9.72 7.26 -5.71
C PHE A 119 -10.85 6.58 -6.50
N ILE A 120 -11.33 7.23 -7.54
CA ILE A 120 -12.40 6.75 -8.41
C ILE A 120 -11.89 6.94 -9.83
N ASP A 121 -11.48 5.85 -10.46
CA ASP A 121 -10.92 5.79 -11.80
C ASP A 121 -10.77 4.31 -12.18
N GLU A 122 -10.40 4.01 -13.42
CA GLU A 122 -10.13 2.66 -13.88
C GLU A 122 -8.62 2.41 -14.09
N ILE A 123 -7.97 1.79 -13.09
CA ILE A 123 -6.62 1.23 -13.25
C ILE A 123 -6.76 -0.19 -13.78
N THR A 124 -6.24 -0.47 -14.97
CA THR A 124 -6.43 -1.77 -15.63
C THR A 124 -5.12 -2.54 -15.79
N LEU A 125 -5.12 -3.82 -15.43
CA LEU A 125 -4.06 -4.78 -15.71
C LEU A 125 -4.53 -5.76 -16.79
N SER A 126 -3.80 -5.81 -17.91
CA SER A 126 -4.01 -6.81 -18.95
C SER A 126 -3.24 -8.07 -18.57
N ILE A 127 -3.95 -9.20 -18.47
CA ILE A 127 -3.42 -10.46 -17.95
C ILE A 127 -3.57 -11.54 -19.02
N GLU A 128 -2.50 -12.27 -19.28
CA GLU A 128 -2.49 -13.51 -20.05
C GLU A 128 -2.20 -14.68 -19.10
N THR A 129 -3.02 -15.73 -19.19
CA THR A 129 -2.82 -16.94 -18.42
C THR A 129 -3.33 -18.16 -19.19
N GLN A 130 -3.16 -19.32 -18.59
CA GLN A 130 -3.59 -20.59 -19.15
C GLN A 130 -4.51 -21.27 -18.16
N PHE A 131 -5.60 -21.85 -18.64
CA PHE A 131 -6.48 -22.67 -17.83
C PHE A 131 -6.23 -24.14 -18.10
N MET A 132 -5.95 -24.89 -17.04
CA MET A 132 -5.64 -26.31 -17.08
C MET A 132 -6.93 -27.11 -16.81
N LEU A 133 -7.43 -27.79 -17.83
CA LEU A 133 -8.57 -28.69 -17.75
C LEU A 133 -8.10 -30.05 -17.26
N ASN A 134 -8.63 -30.49 -16.12
CA ASN A 134 -8.28 -31.75 -15.46
C ASN A 134 -9.36 -32.84 -15.60
N TYR A 135 -10.27 -32.71 -16.56
CA TYR A 135 -11.33 -33.69 -16.84
C TYR A 135 -11.38 -34.00 -18.34
N PRO A 136 -11.50 -35.28 -18.75
CA PRO A 136 -11.65 -36.50 -17.93
C PRO A 136 -10.35 -37.08 -17.36
N LYS A 137 -9.17 -36.51 -17.68
CA LYS A 137 -7.86 -36.91 -17.14
C LYS A 137 -7.09 -35.66 -16.67
N TYR A 138 -6.08 -35.85 -15.82
CA TYR A 138 -5.19 -34.76 -15.39
C TYR A 138 -4.46 -34.13 -16.59
N GLU A 139 -4.34 -32.80 -16.60
CA GLU A 139 -3.73 -32.01 -17.70
C GLU A 139 -4.32 -32.34 -19.10
N PHE A 140 -5.61 -32.67 -19.15
CA PHE A 140 -6.30 -33.06 -20.38
C PHE A 140 -6.22 -32.00 -21.49
N ALA A 141 -6.32 -30.71 -21.12
CA ALA A 141 -6.19 -29.62 -22.08
C ALA A 141 -5.70 -28.33 -21.42
N VAL A 142 -5.03 -27.49 -22.20
CA VAL A 142 -4.57 -26.16 -21.80
C VAL A 142 -5.23 -25.13 -22.71
N LEU A 143 -5.97 -24.20 -22.11
CA LEU A 143 -6.68 -23.15 -22.82
C LEU A 143 -6.05 -21.79 -22.51
N PRO A 144 -5.51 -21.05 -23.49
CA PRO A 144 -5.05 -19.68 -23.27
C PRO A 144 -6.25 -18.76 -22.99
N ILE A 145 -6.09 -17.89 -21.98
CA ILE A 145 -7.11 -16.93 -21.57
C ILE A 145 -6.45 -15.56 -21.41
N ALA A 146 -7.04 -14.56 -22.05
CA ALA A 146 -6.73 -13.15 -21.83
C ALA A 146 -7.82 -12.51 -20.96
N LEU A 147 -7.41 -11.77 -19.94
CA LEU A 147 -8.25 -11.13 -18.94
C LEU A 147 -7.84 -9.65 -18.79
N SER A 148 -8.79 -8.82 -18.37
CA SER A 148 -8.57 -7.45 -17.89
C SER A 148 -9.03 -7.37 -16.45
N LEU A 149 -8.13 -6.99 -15.55
CA LEU A 149 -8.41 -6.76 -14.13
C LEU A 149 -8.36 -5.27 -13.86
N SER A 150 -9.51 -4.68 -13.52
CA SER A 150 -9.67 -3.25 -13.27
C SER A 150 -9.91 -2.98 -11.79
N ILE A 151 -9.18 -2.03 -11.21
CA ILE A 151 -9.53 -1.40 -9.93
C ILE A 151 -10.34 -0.15 -10.28
N ILE A 152 -11.61 -0.10 -9.85
CA ILE A 152 -12.58 0.94 -10.22
C ILE A 152 -12.68 2.02 -9.12
N ARG A 153 -12.54 1.58 -7.87
CA ARG A 153 -12.63 2.47 -6.73
C ARG A 153 -11.77 1.96 -5.60
N PHE A 154 -11.03 2.88 -5.01
CA PHE A 154 -10.38 2.69 -3.73
C PHE A 154 -10.81 3.80 -2.78
N SER A 155 -11.16 3.45 -1.55
CA SER A 155 -11.39 4.42 -0.49
C SER A 155 -10.97 3.85 0.85
N GLY A 156 -10.35 4.65 1.68
CA GLY A 156 -9.97 4.21 3.02
C GLY A 156 -9.30 5.32 3.82
N THR A 157 -9.12 5.07 5.10
CA THR A 157 -8.46 6.02 6.01
C THR A 157 -6.98 5.66 6.14
N LEU A 158 -6.10 6.57 5.72
CA LEU A 158 -4.64 6.46 5.76
C LEU A 158 -4.11 7.09 7.04
N SER A 159 -3.25 6.37 7.77
CA SER A 159 -2.46 6.88 8.89
C SER A 159 -1.00 6.99 8.49
N ILE A 160 -0.39 8.15 8.71
CA ILE A 160 1.00 8.45 8.38
C ILE A 160 1.72 8.95 9.63
N SER A 161 2.97 8.57 9.79
CA SER A 161 3.83 9.04 10.87
C SER A 161 5.28 9.16 10.45
N LEU A 162 6.02 9.98 11.18
CA LEU A 162 7.47 10.06 11.09
C LEU A 162 8.06 9.48 12.38
N ILE A 163 8.88 8.44 12.24
CA ILE A 163 9.52 7.75 13.36
C ILE A 163 11.03 7.98 13.27
N PRO A 164 11.67 8.57 14.28
CA PRO A 164 13.13 8.68 14.33
C PRO A 164 13.81 7.31 14.25
N CYS A 165 14.93 7.20 13.52
CA CYS A 165 15.74 5.99 13.54
C CYS A 165 16.58 5.94 14.83
N GLU A 166 16.47 4.86 15.61
CA GLU A 166 17.17 4.72 16.90
C GLU A 166 18.68 4.46 16.76
N ASN A 167 19.10 3.89 15.61
CA ASN A 167 20.50 3.57 15.35
C ASN A 167 21.22 4.77 14.72
N GLN A 168 21.88 5.58 15.56
CA GLN A 168 22.65 6.76 15.14
C GLN A 168 23.93 6.46 14.34
N SER A 169 24.26 5.18 14.07
CA SER A 169 25.45 4.79 13.32
C SER A 169 25.32 5.04 11.81
N ASP A 170 24.08 5.11 11.29
CA ASP A 170 23.81 5.35 9.87
C ASP A 170 23.45 6.81 9.64
N ILE A 171 24.45 7.64 9.35
CA ILE A 171 24.33 9.08 9.03
C ILE A 171 23.41 9.34 7.81
N THR A 172 23.08 8.28 7.06
CA THR A 172 22.28 8.31 5.83
C THR A 172 20.77 8.38 6.07
N ASN A 173 20.24 7.88 7.20
CA ASN A 173 18.80 7.78 7.45
C ASN A 173 18.42 8.30 8.85
N ILE A 174 17.88 9.52 8.91
CA ILE A 174 17.59 10.21 10.18
C ILE A 174 16.20 9.83 10.73
N ALA A 175 15.26 9.53 9.83
CA ALA A 175 13.89 9.18 10.19
C ALA A 175 13.31 8.19 9.17
N ALA A 176 12.24 7.53 9.55
CA ALA A 176 11.45 6.69 8.66
C ALA A 176 10.02 7.24 8.56
N PHE A 177 9.54 7.33 7.33
CA PHE A 177 8.15 7.54 7.01
C PHE A 177 7.41 6.21 7.13
N VAL A 178 6.39 6.16 7.98
CA VAL A 178 5.59 4.96 8.20
C VAL A 178 4.15 5.25 7.88
N PHE A 179 3.52 4.37 7.09
CA PHE A 179 2.11 4.49 6.76
C PHE A 179 1.35 3.16 6.84
N SER A 180 0.06 3.24 7.12
CA SER A 180 -0.87 2.11 7.12
C SER A 180 -2.31 2.57 6.89
N PHE A 181 -3.14 1.70 6.32
CA PHE A 181 -4.58 1.92 6.16
C PHE A 181 -5.39 1.28 7.28
N SER A 182 -6.53 1.89 7.60
CA SER A 182 -7.58 1.28 8.42
C SER A 182 -8.08 -0.02 7.76
N PRO A 183 -8.48 -1.04 8.54
CA PRO A 183 -9.10 -2.25 8.00
C PRO A 183 -10.46 -2.00 7.34
N ASP A 184 -11.12 -0.88 7.66
CA ASP A 184 -12.37 -0.47 7.03
C ASP A 184 -12.09 0.32 5.74
N PHE A 185 -11.61 -0.39 4.72
CA PHE A 185 -11.34 0.16 3.39
C PHE A 185 -12.26 -0.47 2.35
N ARG A 186 -12.56 0.29 1.30
CA ARG A 186 -13.26 -0.15 0.11
C ARG A 186 -12.26 -0.29 -1.04
N LEU A 187 -12.28 -1.45 -1.67
CA LEU A 187 -11.49 -1.75 -2.86
C LEU A 187 -12.39 -2.50 -3.82
N ASP A 188 -12.93 -1.79 -4.80
CA ASP A 188 -13.83 -2.34 -5.81
C ASP A 188 -13.01 -2.69 -7.04
N MET A 189 -13.09 -3.95 -7.42
CA MET A 189 -12.37 -4.53 -8.55
C MET A 189 -13.35 -5.21 -9.49
N ASN A 190 -12.91 -5.41 -10.72
CA ASN A 190 -13.68 -6.12 -11.72
C ASN A 190 -12.74 -6.87 -12.65
N VAL A 191 -13.17 -8.04 -13.10
CA VAL A 191 -12.39 -8.89 -14.00
C VAL A 191 -13.24 -9.28 -15.19
N HIS A 192 -12.75 -8.94 -16.38
CA HIS A 192 -13.40 -9.25 -17.65
C HIS A 192 -12.51 -10.12 -18.51
N SER A 193 -13.10 -11.02 -19.30
CA SER A 193 -12.34 -11.71 -20.34
C SER A 193 -12.22 -10.82 -21.57
N LEU A 194 -11.02 -10.79 -22.16
CA LEU A 194 -10.75 -10.12 -23.43
C LEU A 194 -11.12 -11.00 -24.63
N VAL A 195 -11.54 -12.24 -24.40
CA VAL A 195 -12.02 -13.17 -25.43
C VAL A 195 -13.51 -12.93 -25.66
N GLY A 196 -13.90 -12.66 -26.90
CA GLY A 196 -15.22 -12.13 -27.26
C GLY A 196 -16.44 -12.94 -26.77
N ALA A 197 -17.60 -12.29 -26.82
CA ALA A 197 -18.91 -12.67 -26.24
C ALA A 197 -19.43 -14.11 -26.50
N ARG A 198 -18.79 -14.89 -27.36
CA ARG A 198 -19.19 -16.28 -27.69
C ARG A 198 -18.46 -17.34 -26.86
N SER A 199 -17.36 -17.00 -26.20
CA SER A 199 -16.62 -17.92 -25.33
C SER A 199 -17.13 -17.76 -23.89
N LYS A 200 -18.33 -18.29 -23.60
CA LYS A 200 -18.81 -18.42 -22.21
C LYS A 200 -17.98 -19.48 -21.49
N LEU A 201 -16.75 -19.13 -21.14
CA LEU A 201 -15.91 -19.89 -20.22
C LEU A 201 -16.63 -19.91 -18.86
N GLN A 202 -17.17 -21.08 -18.50
CA GLN A 202 -17.93 -21.27 -17.26
C GLN A 202 -17.10 -20.93 -15.99
N ASP A 203 -15.78 -20.98 -16.09
CA ASP A 203 -14.87 -20.79 -14.96
C ASP A 203 -14.26 -19.38 -14.84
N ILE A 204 -14.66 -18.40 -15.67
CA ILE A 204 -14.27 -16.99 -15.50
C ILE A 204 -14.56 -16.50 -14.07
N PRO A 205 -15.75 -16.73 -13.48
CA PRO A 205 -16.04 -16.23 -12.13
C PRO A 205 -15.08 -16.73 -11.05
N LYS A 206 -14.58 -17.98 -11.16
CA LYS A 206 -13.59 -18.53 -10.21
C LYS A 206 -12.24 -17.83 -10.33
N ILE A 207 -11.82 -17.55 -11.57
CA ILE A 207 -10.57 -16.82 -11.82
C ILE A 207 -10.69 -15.38 -11.35
N SER A 208 -11.82 -14.72 -11.63
CA SER A 208 -12.12 -13.35 -11.15
C SER A 208 -12.02 -13.27 -9.63
N GLN A 209 -12.72 -14.14 -8.92
CA GLN A 209 -12.69 -14.20 -7.45
C GLN A 209 -11.28 -14.45 -6.92
N PHE A 210 -10.51 -15.34 -7.56
CA PHE A 210 -9.14 -15.61 -7.16
C PHE A 210 -8.23 -14.37 -7.32
N LEU A 211 -8.31 -13.68 -8.46
CA LEU A 211 -7.51 -12.48 -8.73
C LEU A 211 -7.87 -11.34 -7.77
N GLU A 212 -9.16 -11.10 -7.56
CA GLU A 212 -9.66 -10.10 -6.61
C GLU A 212 -9.20 -10.41 -5.19
N PHE A 213 -9.34 -11.67 -4.74
CA PHE A 213 -8.86 -12.12 -3.44
C PHE A 213 -7.34 -11.94 -3.31
N ARG A 214 -6.58 -12.22 -4.37
CA ARG A 214 -5.12 -12.09 -4.36
C ARG A 214 -4.69 -10.63 -4.15
N ILE A 215 -5.24 -9.69 -4.91
CA ILE A 215 -4.90 -8.27 -4.75
C ILE A 215 -5.36 -7.76 -3.39
N ARG A 216 -6.59 -8.08 -2.97
CA ARG A 216 -7.11 -7.66 -1.68
C ARG A 216 -6.24 -8.17 -0.53
N ASN A 217 -5.87 -9.45 -0.53
CA ASN A 217 -5.04 -10.01 0.53
C ASN A 217 -3.63 -9.43 0.52
N TRP A 218 -3.04 -9.22 -0.66
CA TRP A 218 -1.75 -8.55 -0.75
C TRP A 218 -1.82 -7.16 -0.10
N PHE A 219 -2.88 -6.39 -0.39
CA PHE A 219 -3.06 -5.07 0.21
C PHE A 219 -3.25 -5.15 1.74
N ILE A 220 -4.01 -6.13 2.23
CA ILE A 220 -4.21 -6.34 3.68
C ILE A 220 -2.89 -6.70 4.37
N GLU A 221 -2.13 -7.64 3.82
CA GLU A 221 -0.88 -8.13 4.40
C GLU A 221 0.22 -7.06 4.38
N LYS A 222 0.20 -6.16 3.40
CA LYS A 222 1.27 -5.16 3.22
C LYS A 222 0.92 -3.79 3.79
N CYS A 223 -0.32 -3.35 3.67
CA CYS A 223 -0.66 -1.93 3.86
C CYS A 223 -1.71 -1.69 4.94
N VAL A 224 -2.39 -2.71 5.46
CA VAL A 224 -3.50 -2.55 6.41
C VAL A 224 -3.07 -2.92 7.83
N LYS A 225 -3.49 -2.12 8.83
CA LYS A 225 -3.21 -2.36 10.25
C LYS A 225 -3.56 -3.81 10.65
N PRO A 226 -2.71 -4.51 11.44
CA PRO A 226 -1.53 -4.00 12.15
C PRO A 226 -0.26 -3.91 11.30
N HIS A 227 -0.30 -4.32 10.02
CA HIS A 227 0.83 -4.17 9.11
C HIS A 227 0.98 -2.70 8.69
N PHE A 228 2.22 -2.32 8.40
CA PHE A 228 2.56 -0.98 7.95
C PHE A 228 3.75 -1.04 7.00
N GLN A 229 3.87 0.00 6.19
CA GLN A 229 5.00 0.22 5.32
C GLN A 229 5.95 1.21 5.95
N ARG A 230 7.26 0.96 5.83
CA ARG A 230 8.33 1.80 6.35
C ARG A 230 9.25 2.19 5.20
N ILE A 231 9.37 3.49 4.97
CA ILE A 231 10.25 4.08 3.97
C ILE A 231 11.26 4.94 4.72
N ASN A 232 12.55 4.60 4.63
CA ASN A 232 13.59 5.41 5.25
C ASN A 232 13.73 6.73 4.48
N ILE A 233 13.75 7.84 5.22
CA ILE A 233 13.91 9.17 4.64
C ILE A 233 15.41 9.43 4.50
N PRO A 234 15.91 9.68 3.28
CA PRO A 234 17.32 9.97 3.07
C PRO A 234 17.69 11.30 3.72
N ASN A 235 18.93 11.41 4.18
CA ASN A 235 19.48 12.65 4.71
C ASN A 235 19.63 13.71 3.60
N ILE A 236 18.64 14.60 3.49
CA ILE A 236 18.60 15.70 2.52
C ILE A 236 19.65 16.81 2.78
N TRP A 237 20.34 16.79 3.93
CA TRP A 237 21.32 17.81 4.31
C TRP A 237 22.77 17.37 4.07
N SER A 238 22.98 16.18 3.50
CA SER A 238 24.32 15.67 3.18
C SER A 238 24.90 16.41 1.97
N THR A 239 25.61 17.49 2.26
CA THR A 239 26.35 18.26 1.26
C THR A 239 27.62 17.50 0.91
N LYS A 240 27.62 16.78 -0.22
CA LYS A 240 28.79 16.47 -1.09
C LYS A 240 28.43 15.39 -2.12
N VAL A 241 27.76 15.73 -3.21
CA VAL A 241 27.88 14.97 -4.47
C VAL A 241 27.69 15.92 -5.66
N ASN A 242 28.51 15.73 -6.71
CA ASN A 242 28.66 16.60 -7.86
C ASN A 242 27.47 16.48 -8.84
N GLN A 243 26.93 17.64 -9.21
CA GLN A 243 25.86 17.84 -10.19
C GLN A 243 26.22 17.24 -11.55
N THR A 244 25.44 16.28 -12.06
CA THR A 244 24.73 16.38 -13.38
C THR A 244 23.87 15.17 -13.79
N ASN A 245 23.94 13.99 -13.13
CA ASN A 245 23.11 12.82 -13.49
C ASN A 245 22.21 12.28 -12.35
N GLU A 246 22.01 13.05 -11.28
CA GLU A 246 21.48 12.52 -10.02
C GLU A 246 19.96 12.38 -9.94
N CYS A 247 19.18 13.17 -10.68
CA CYS A 247 17.70 13.08 -10.56
C CYS A 247 17.18 11.70 -11.00
N GLU A 248 17.72 11.13 -12.08
CA GLU A 248 17.35 9.77 -12.49
C GLU A 248 17.83 8.71 -11.48
N GLN A 249 19.04 8.85 -10.93
CA GLN A 249 19.56 7.89 -9.94
C GLN A 249 18.82 7.94 -8.61
N ILE A 250 18.49 9.14 -8.11
CA ILE A 250 17.69 9.34 -6.89
C ILE A 250 16.29 8.78 -7.09
N PHE A 251 15.70 8.98 -8.26
CA PHE A 251 14.38 8.43 -8.59
C PHE A 251 14.40 6.90 -8.69
N VAL A 252 15.42 6.33 -9.33
CA VAL A 252 15.62 4.86 -9.40
C VAL A 252 15.83 4.29 -7.99
N GLN A 253 16.67 4.91 -7.17
CA GLN A 253 16.89 4.48 -5.78
C GLN A 253 15.62 4.61 -4.93
N ALA A 254 14.83 5.67 -5.13
CA ALA A 254 13.55 5.83 -4.45
C ALA A 254 12.56 4.73 -4.85
N ILE A 255 12.50 4.36 -6.15
CA ILE A 255 11.71 3.22 -6.63
C ILE A 255 12.19 1.90 -6.02
N GLU A 256 13.51 1.69 -5.93
CA GLU A 256 14.08 0.50 -5.28
C GLU A 256 13.72 0.44 -3.79
N ASN A 257 13.87 1.54 -3.06
CA ASN A 257 13.50 1.62 -1.64
C ASN A 257 12.00 1.36 -1.44
N ILE A 258 11.14 1.84 -2.35
CA ILE A 258 9.71 1.55 -2.35
C ILE A 258 9.48 0.06 -2.60
N LYS A 259 10.13 -0.54 -3.60
CA LYS A 259 10.03 -1.99 -3.86
C LYS A 259 10.50 -2.83 -2.66
N ASP A 260 11.58 -2.43 -2.02
CA ASP A 260 12.14 -3.11 -0.85
C ASP A 260 11.21 -3.00 0.34
N SER A 261 10.59 -1.84 0.57
CA SER A 261 9.56 -1.69 1.62
C SER A 261 8.42 -2.70 1.45
N PHE A 262 7.97 -2.92 0.21
CA PHE A 262 6.93 -3.90 -0.08
C PHE A 262 7.41 -5.37 0.03
N SER A 263 8.71 -5.64 -0.01
CA SER A 263 9.28 -6.99 0.07
C SER A 263 9.66 -7.41 1.50
N GLU A 264 10.17 -6.48 2.33
CA GLU A 264 10.82 -6.75 3.62
C GLU A 264 9.87 -6.98 4.82
N THR A 265 8.58 -6.67 4.68
CA THR A 265 7.57 -6.78 5.76
C THR A 265 7.31 -8.19 6.31
N ASN A 266 8.02 -9.22 5.82
CA ASN A 266 7.84 -10.62 6.24
C ASN A 266 8.77 -11.08 7.40
N LYS A 267 9.60 -10.23 8.00
CA LYS A 267 10.62 -10.66 8.98
C LYS A 267 10.42 -10.25 10.45
N THR A 268 9.50 -9.36 10.79
CA THR A 268 9.51 -8.72 12.13
C THR A 268 8.62 -9.38 13.20
N THR A 269 8.06 -10.57 12.97
CA THR A 269 7.19 -11.24 13.96
C THR A 269 7.85 -12.37 14.76
N ASN A 270 9.15 -12.67 14.59
CA ASN A 270 9.76 -13.88 15.19
C ASN A 270 10.87 -13.64 16.21
N THR A 271 10.81 -12.54 16.97
CA THR A 271 11.79 -12.29 18.05
C THR A 271 11.10 -11.91 19.36
N LYS A 272 10.27 -12.80 19.92
CA LYS A 272 9.87 -12.76 21.34
C LYS A 272 9.37 -14.12 21.83
N SER A 273 10.29 -15.08 21.98
CA SER A 273 10.10 -16.25 22.88
C SER A 273 11.43 -16.98 23.12
N LYS A 274 12.32 -16.36 23.89
CA LYS A 274 13.34 -17.07 24.68
C LYS A 274 13.43 -16.38 26.03
N ILE A 275 12.49 -16.68 26.92
CA ILE A 275 12.64 -16.42 28.34
C ILE A 275 13.49 -17.54 28.91
N HIS A 276 14.59 -17.12 29.53
CA HIS A 276 15.55 -17.90 30.30
C HIS A 276 14.84 -18.76 31.36
N ILE A 277 15.14 -20.06 31.39
CA ILE A 277 15.06 -20.87 32.61
C ILE A 277 16.52 -21.22 32.93
N GLU A 278 17.14 -20.43 33.80
CA GLU A 278 18.39 -20.83 34.45
C GLU A 278 18.05 -21.76 35.62
N LYS A 279 18.74 -22.89 35.64
CA LYS A 279 18.86 -23.77 36.80
C LYS A 279 19.76 -23.10 37.83
N ASN A 280 19.27 -22.98 39.05
CA ASN A 280 19.93 -23.45 40.28
C ASN A 280 18.90 -23.48 41.42
#